data_AF-A0A2A9NGS8-F1
#
_entry.id   AF-A0A2A9NGS8-F1
#
_cell.length_a   1.000
_cell.length_b   1.000
_cell.length_c   1.000
_cell.angle_alpha   90.00
_cell.angle_beta   90.00
_cell.angle_gamma   90.00
#
_symmetry.space_group_name_H-M   'P 1'
#
loop_
_entity.id
_entity.type
_entity.pdbx_description
1 polymer ?
#
loop_
_entity_poly.entity_id
_entity_poly.type
_entity_poly.pdbx_seq_one_letter_code
_entity_poly.pdbx_strand_id
1 'polypeptide(L)'
;MPIQTGEYHMCNVKEKNIAFLGDQNAYTPLTGMARCRDSRDDLGGMWRVTWLDNGKYTIQNVKHSSYASTKSGINLKPSDIFVEGKRPDDSQPQQFILQEVSGEGQYVIGTTDSRLFWCLTDSEPGTPISLSNNFSNSRCWWTFRSPAKMELYCTITNGNHILSFAGIDSGSMLELRDGGEQRAQRTWIVSQYSPSKYFIQDLETDYYAVPNFNRTMVILGSKKYVWNLKAHSTIPNRYWIYLNHAQGDLYWNAHFEEEAGITIVRLGQPDDTLCGFRIMNLNDSYTVDYSSESISLKEFIGHLNSVHPNVQAEALDHIASIITNPTMVTKELLEPLIRISFFSSGPYKISKSRRNMALKSIAPVLWSSIALPMPDELLMHVLLLIEHPAAENKETPAVAYEENSRENAHLIDCLLSSGVEIVRLACRILCTFTSFSKTEIEAIMRNMGQVLDHEDESDVERVVAALHLLKVLIKLVKQRGEEPAISWRVKRKLRKLEKSESAVLWIPVREVMEELKMEPVVEEENPSESESDADDSKG
;
A
#
# COMPACT_ATOMS: atom_id res chain seq x y z
N MET A 1 -27.94 15.22 -9.52
CA MET A 1 -27.27 15.42 -8.19
C MET A 1 -26.37 16.65 -8.29
N PRO A 2 -26.27 17.53 -7.26
CA PRO A 2 -25.35 18.67 -7.34
C PRO A 2 -23.90 18.20 -7.35
N ILE A 3 -23.06 18.86 -8.15
CA ILE A 3 -21.61 18.70 -8.10
C ILE A 3 -21.12 19.29 -6.78
N GLN A 4 -20.24 18.57 -6.08
CA GLN A 4 -19.64 19.04 -4.83
C GLN A 4 -18.55 20.09 -5.11
N THR A 5 -18.34 21.02 -4.18
CA THR A 5 -17.21 21.95 -4.26
C THR A 5 -15.89 21.17 -4.33
N GLY A 6 -15.03 21.51 -5.29
CA GLY A 6 -13.76 20.82 -5.51
C GLY A 6 -13.03 21.30 -6.75
N GLU A 7 -11.92 20.66 -7.08
CA GLU A 7 -11.14 20.93 -8.29
C GLU A 7 -11.45 19.86 -9.33
N TYR A 8 -11.60 20.26 -10.60
CA TYR A 8 -12.08 19.40 -11.67
C TYR A 8 -11.42 19.74 -13.02
N HIS A 9 -11.19 18.71 -13.83
CA HIS A 9 -11.14 18.84 -15.27
C HIS A 9 -12.56 18.76 -15.84
N MET A 10 -12.96 19.79 -16.59
CA MET A 10 -14.23 19.81 -17.29
C MET A 10 -14.01 19.31 -18.73
N CYS A 11 -14.46 18.10 -19.03
CA CYS A 11 -14.30 17.49 -20.36
C CYS A 11 -15.61 17.55 -21.14
N ASN A 12 -15.56 18.02 -22.39
CA ASN A 12 -16.71 17.97 -23.29
C ASN A 12 -17.06 16.52 -23.66
N VAL A 13 -18.35 16.18 -23.63
CA VAL A 13 -18.82 14.80 -23.87
C VAL A 13 -18.58 14.38 -25.33
N LYS A 14 -18.90 15.25 -26.28
CA LYS A 14 -18.81 14.94 -27.72
C LYS A 14 -17.40 15.06 -28.25
N GLU A 15 -16.76 16.19 -27.97
CA GLU A 15 -15.48 16.56 -28.59
C GLU A 15 -14.27 16.04 -27.80
N LYS A 16 -14.48 15.54 -26.57
CA LYS A 16 -13.45 14.99 -25.65
C LYS A 16 -12.35 15.96 -25.21
N ASN A 17 -12.39 17.21 -25.67
CA ASN A 17 -11.51 18.29 -25.24
C ASN A 17 -11.84 18.74 -23.81
N ILE A 18 -10.82 19.22 -23.09
CA ILE A 18 -10.95 19.85 -21.77
C ILE A 18 -11.13 21.36 -21.93
N ALA A 19 -11.89 21.96 -21.03
CA ALA A 19 -11.93 23.42 -20.91
C ALA A 19 -10.59 23.94 -20.41
N PHE A 20 -10.00 24.88 -21.14
CA PHE A 20 -8.63 25.32 -20.93
C PHE A 20 -8.52 26.85 -20.99
N LEU A 21 -7.69 27.41 -20.11
CA LEU A 21 -7.32 28.82 -20.13
C LEU A 21 -5.79 28.91 -20.27
N GLY A 22 -5.33 29.49 -21.38
CA GLY A 22 -3.91 29.47 -21.73
C GLY A 22 -3.04 30.49 -21.02
N ASP A 23 -3.62 31.55 -20.47
CA ASP A 23 -2.90 32.58 -19.74
C ASP A 23 -3.75 33.28 -18.67
N GLN A 24 -3.11 34.16 -17.91
CA GLN A 24 -3.73 34.95 -16.84
C GLN A 24 -4.30 36.29 -17.33
N ASN A 25 -4.32 36.57 -18.64
CA ASN A 25 -4.81 37.85 -19.13
C ASN A 25 -6.33 37.90 -18.99
N ALA A 26 -6.83 39.08 -18.61
CA ALA A 26 -8.27 39.29 -18.55
C ALA A 26 -8.84 39.18 -19.97
N TYR A 27 -10.04 38.62 -20.07
CA TYR A 27 -10.79 38.43 -21.32
C TYR A 27 -10.13 37.45 -22.30
N THR A 28 -9.14 36.66 -21.88
CA THR A 28 -8.62 35.55 -22.68
C THR A 28 -9.71 34.50 -22.87
N PRO A 29 -10.08 34.13 -24.11
CA PRO A 29 -11.08 33.10 -24.35
C PRO A 29 -10.69 31.77 -23.72
N LEU A 30 -11.65 31.10 -23.08
CA LEU A 30 -11.52 29.70 -22.73
C LEU A 30 -11.63 28.89 -24.02
N THR A 31 -10.73 27.93 -24.19
CA THR A 31 -10.68 27.09 -25.39
C THR A 31 -10.83 25.62 -25.01
N GLY A 32 -11.25 24.81 -25.98
CA GLY A 32 -11.12 23.37 -25.92
C GLY A 32 -9.69 22.98 -26.22
N MET A 33 -9.03 22.30 -25.30
CA MET A 33 -7.71 21.71 -25.53
C MET A 33 -7.85 20.20 -25.58
N ALA A 34 -7.12 19.52 -26.46
CA ALA A 34 -7.04 18.06 -26.40
C ALA A 34 -6.55 17.64 -25.01
N ARG A 35 -7.03 16.49 -24.50
CA ARG A 35 -6.46 15.92 -23.27
C ARG A 35 -4.97 15.67 -23.49
N CYS A 36 -4.13 16.53 -22.94
CA CYS A 36 -2.70 16.32 -22.98
C CYS A 36 -2.36 15.13 -22.07
N ARG A 37 -1.59 14.16 -22.57
CA ARG A 37 -1.17 12.99 -21.77
C ARG A 37 -0.27 13.39 -20.59
N ASP A 38 0.41 14.53 -20.71
CA ASP A 38 1.37 15.05 -19.74
C ASP A 38 0.85 16.34 -19.07
N SER A 39 -0.48 16.46 -18.89
CA SER A 39 -1.18 17.71 -18.52
C SER A 39 -0.88 18.29 -17.12
N ARG A 40 0.09 17.78 -16.36
CA ARG A 40 0.38 18.33 -15.02
C ARG A 40 1.05 19.70 -15.06
N ASP A 41 1.90 19.96 -16.06
CA ASP A 41 2.54 21.27 -16.20
C ASP A 41 1.56 22.36 -16.67
N ASP A 42 0.40 21.93 -17.21
CA ASP A 42 -0.62 22.85 -17.69
C ASP A 42 -1.92 22.78 -16.88
N LEU A 43 -1.82 23.22 -15.63
CA LEU A 43 -2.94 23.51 -14.73
C LEU A 43 -3.97 24.51 -15.31
N GLY A 44 -3.74 25.08 -16.50
CA GLY A 44 -4.72 25.87 -17.23
C GLY A 44 -5.99 25.09 -17.58
N GLY A 45 -5.94 23.75 -17.54
CA GLY A 45 -7.11 22.87 -17.70
C GLY A 45 -7.84 22.49 -16.40
N MET A 46 -7.36 22.95 -15.24
CA MET A 46 -7.91 22.61 -13.92
C MET A 46 -8.77 23.75 -13.37
N TRP A 47 -9.95 23.41 -12.88
CA TRP A 47 -10.95 24.38 -12.44
C TRP A 47 -11.48 24.06 -11.05
N ARG A 48 -11.38 25.01 -10.14
CA ARG A 48 -12.09 25.01 -8.86
C ARG A 48 -13.55 25.39 -9.09
N VAL A 49 -14.44 24.44 -8.84
CA VAL A 49 -15.88 24.61 -8.93
C VAL A 49 -16.42 24.74 -7.51
N THR A 50 -17.05 25.87 -7.19
CA THR A 50 -17.57 26.15 -5.85
C THR A 50 -19.08 26.22 -5.88
N TRP A 51 -19.74 25.30 -5.16
CA TRP A 51 -21.18 25.35 -4.91
C TRP A 51 -21.50 26.49 -3.94
N LEU A 52 -22.49 27.30 -4.28
CA LEU A 52 -23.00 28.39 -3.47
C LEU A 52 -24.35 28.00 -2.84
N ASP A 53 -24.66 28.57 -1.68
CA ASP A 53 -25.91 28.31 -0.95
C ASP A 53 -27.19 28.64 -1.75
N ASN A 54 -27.07 29.48 -2.78
CA ASN A 54 -28.17 29.84 -3.67
C ASN A 54 -28.40 28.84 -4.83
N GLY A 55 -27.73 27.68 -4.80
CA GLY A 55 -27.87 26.62 -5.80
C GLY A 55 -27.12 26.89 -7.12
N LYS A 56 -26.19 27.84 -7.12
CA LYS A 56 -25.37 28.21 -8.28
C LYS A 56 -23.91 27.87 -8.02
N TYR A 57 -23.08 28.06 -9.05
CA TYR A 57 -21.66 27.76 -9.00
C TYR A 57 -20.80 28.93 -9.42
N THR A 58 -19.62 29.08 -8.82
CA THR A 58 -18.50 29.79 -9.45
C THR A 58 -17.50 28.78 -9.99
N ILE A 59 -16.82 29.15 -11.08
CA ILE A 59 -15.84 28.29 -11.76
C ILE A 59 -14.55 29.12 -11.91
N GLN A 60 -13.49 28.73 -11.21
CA GLN A 60 -12.22 29.45 -11.15
C GLN A 60 -11.08 28.59 -11.66
N ASN A 61 -10.26 29.11 -12.55
CA ASN A 61 -9.06 28.41 -13.02
C ASN A 61 -8.04 28.30 -11.88
N VAL A 62 -7.47 27.11 -11.66
CA VAL A 62 -6.53 26.87 -10.56
C VAL A 62 -5.18 27.55 -10.83
N LYS A 63 -4.65 27.47 -12.05
CA LYS A 63 -3.34 28.05 -12.42
C LYS A 63 -3.35 29.58 -12.39
N HIS A 64 -4.38 30.17 -12.97
CA HIS A 64 -4.43 31.60 -13.25
C HIS A 64 -5.26 32.38 -12.23
N SER A 65 -6.00 31.70 -11.33
CA SER A 65 -6.95 32.31 -10.40
C SER A 65 -8.07 33.14 -11.06
N SER A 66 -8.17 33.15 -12.39
CA SER A 66 -9.21 33.81 -13.16
C SER A 66 -10.53 33.03 -13.08
N TYR A 67 -11.64 33.72 -12.91
CA TYR A 67 -12.97 33.15 -12.99
C TYR A 67 -13.40 33.00 -14.44
N ALA A 68 -14.10 31.92 -14.76
CA ALA A 68 -14.82 31.85 -16.02
C ALA A 68 -15.92 32.92 -16.01
N SER A 69 -16.03 33.66 -17.09
CA SER A 69 -17.00 34.74 -17.27
C SER A 69 -17.49 34.73 -18.71
N THR A 70 -18.62 35.34 -18.92
CA THR A 70 -19.08 35.82 -20.22
C THR A 70 -18.97 37.34 -20.19
N LYS A 71 -18.84 37.96 -21.35
CA LYS A 71 -18.79 39.41 -21.44
C LYS A 71 -20.06 40.01 -20.83
N SER A 72 -19.91 40.92 -19.86
CA SER A 72 -21.02 41.39 -19.04
C SER A 72 -21.92 42.35 -19.83
N GLY A 73 -23.22 42.04 -19.97
CA GLY A 73 -24.21 42.96 -20.53
C GLY A 73 -25.59 42.33 -20.66
N ILE A 74 -26.65 43.10 -20.39
CA ILE A 74 -28.08 42.68 -20.45
C ILE A 74 -28.50 42.28 -21.88
N ASN A 75 -27.63 42.48 -22.87
CA ASN A 75 -27.85 42.15 -24.28
C ASN A 75 -26.57 41.52 -24.86
N LEU A 76 -26.28 40.26 -24.51
CA LEU A 76 -25.26 39.48 -25.22
C LEU A 76 -25.62 39.49 -26.72
N LYS A 77 -24.79 40.13 -27.53
CA LYS A 77 -24.95 40.09 -28.98
C LYS A 77 -24.52 38.71 -29.47
N PRO A 78 -24.95 38.27 -30.67
CA PRO A 78 -24.38 37.12 -31.35
C PRO A 78 -22.88 37.23 -31.66
N SER A 79 -22.17 38.26 -31.19
CA SER A 79 -20.71 38.37 -31.22
C SER A 79 -20.05 38.12 -29.85
N ASP A 80 -20.83 38.10 -28.77
CA ASP A 80 -20.37 37.87 -27.39
C ASP A 80 -20.49 36.39 -27.01
N ILE A 81 -20.17 35.52 -27.98
CA ILE A 81 -20.54 34.11 -27.96
C ILE A 81 -19.56 33.27 -27.13
N PHE A 82 -18.47 33.82 -26.60
CA PHE A 82 -17.43 33.00 -25.97
C PHE A 82 -17.34 33.19 -24.47
N VAL A 83 -16.90 32.13 -23.79
CA VAL A 83 -16.51 32.16 -22.38
C VAL A 83 -15.06 32.64 -22.30
N GLU A 84 -14.76 33.51 -21.34
CA GLU A 84 -13.46 34.15 -21.16
C GLU A 84 -13.01 34.11 -19.70
N GLY A 85 -11.70 34.19 -19.47
CA GLY A 85 -11.13 34.30 -18.13
C GLY A 85 -11.18 35.74 -17.64
N LYS A 86 -11.73 35.96 -16.44
CA LYS A 86 -11.81 37.28 -15.81
C LYS A 86 -11.11 37.28 -14.46
N ARG A 87 -10.28 38.29 -14.19
CA ARG A 87 -9.51 38.33 -12.95
C ARG A 87 -10.41 38.72 -11.76
N PRO A 88 -10.07 38.30 -10.53
CA PRO A 88 -10.86 38.63 -9.33
C PRO A 88 -10.98 40.13 -9.04
N ASP A 89 -10.04 40.95 -9.51
CA ASP A 89 -10.00 42.41 -9.33
C ASP A 89 -10.89 43.18 -10.33
N ASP A 90 -11.22 42.59 -11.47
CA ASP A 90 -12.02 43.25 -12.52
C ASP A 90 -13.53 43.29 -12.20
N SER A 91 -14.08 42.25 -11.57
CA SER A 91 -15.47 42.24 -11.10
C SER A 91 -15.78 41.09 -10.14
N GLN A 92 -16.99 41.11 -9.59
CA GLN A 92 -17.56 39.95 -8.90
C GLN A 92 -17.54 38.70 -9.79
N PRO A 93 -17.26 37.51 -9.22
CA PRO A 93 -17.30 36.24 -9.93
C PRO A 93 -18.68 35.99 -10.56
N GLN A 94 -18.69 35.64 -11.85
CA GLN A 94 -19.94 35.24 -12.50
C GLN A 94 -20.43 33.90 -11.94
N GLN A 95 -21.74 33.80 -11.77
CA GLN A 95 -22.41 32.59 -11.30
C GLN A 95 -23.02 31.83 -12.49
N PHE A 96 -22.87 30.51 -12.47
CA PHE A 96 -23.39 29.57 -13.46
C PHE A 96 -24.37 28.59 -12.84
N ILE A 97 -25.23 28.01 -13.68
CA ILE A 97 -26.15 26.92 -13.35
C ILE A 97 -25.55 25.63 -13.93
N LEU A 98 -25.31 24.62 -13.11
CA LEU A 98 -24.91 23.29 -13.58
C LEU A 98 -26.11 22.36 -13.44
N GLN A 99 -26.58 21.80 -14.55
CA GLN A 99 -27.74 20.92 -14.58
C GLN A 99 -27.39 19.58 -15.22
N GLU A 100 -27.73 18.48 -14.56
CA GLU A 100 -27.52 17.12 -15.06
C GLU A 100 -28.55 16.78 -16.15
N VAL A 101 -28.10 16.22 -17.28
CA VAL A 101 -28.95 16.04 -18.49
C VAL A 101 -29.45 14.61 -18.68
N SER A 102 -28.68 13.60 -18.27
CA SER A 102 -28.94 12.18 -18.60
C SER A 102 -28.82 11.21 -17.42
N GLY A 103 -28.60 11.69 -16.19
CA GLY A 103 -28.40 10.83 -15.01
C GLY A 103 -27.08 10.05 -15.00
N GLU A 104 -26.20 10.28 -15.98
CA GLU A 104 -24.90 9.62 -16.13
C GLU A 104 -23.72 10.53 -15.72
N GLY A 105 -23.94 11.52 -14.85
CA GLY A 105 -22.89 12.47 -14.47
C GLY A 105 -22.45 13.39 -15.62
N GLN A 106 -23.35 13.64 -16.57
CA GLN A 106 -23.18 14.59 -17.66
C GLN A 106 -24.01 15.84 -17.37
N TYR A 107 -23.41 17.01 -17.54
CA TYR A 107 -23.96 18.29 -17.10
C TYR A 107 -23.90 19.32 -18.21
N VAL A 108 -24.82 20.26 -18.22
CA VAL A 108 -24.72 21.51 -18.99
C VAL A 108 -24.29 22.64 -18.05
N ILE A 109 -23.47 23.56 -18.56
CA ILE A 109 -23.03 24.77 -17.82
C ILE A 109 -23.75 25.96 -18.44
N GLY A 110 -24.74 26.49 -17.74
CA GLY A 110 -25.61 27.57 -18.20
C GLY A 110 -25.31 28.91 -17.52
N THR A 111 -25.42 30.01 -18.26
CA THR A 111 -25.43 31.37 -17.69
C THR A 111 -26.70 31.59 -16.88
N THR A 112 -26.61 32.40 -15.81
CA THR A 112 -27.73 32.65 -14.90
C THR A 112 -28.76 33.64 -15.44
N ASP A 113 -28.35 34.54 -16.33
CA ASP A 113 -29.15 35.64 -16.88
C ASP A 113 -29.82 35.29 -18.21
N SER A 114 -29.04 34.73 -19.14
CA SER A 114 -29.44 34.49 -20.54
C SER A 114 -29.80 33.04 -20.83
N ARG A 115 -29.48 32.11 -19.91
CA ARG A 115 -29.66 30.65 -20.07
C ARG A 115 -29.01 30.11 -21.34
N LEU A 116 -27.85 30.66 -21.70
CA LEU A 116 -26.99 30.11 -22.75
C LEU A 116 -26.02 29.11 -22.13
N PHE A 117 -25.70 28.07 -22.87
CA PHE A 117 -24.94 26.92 -22.42
C PHE A 117 -23.57 26.87 -23.08
N TRP A 118 -22.54 26.49 -22.32
CA TRP A 118 -21.19 26.30 -22.84
C TRP A 118 -21.13 25.13 -23.83
N CYS A 119 -20.58 25.36 -25.02
CA CYS A 119 -20.48 24.37 -26.07
C CYS A 119 -19.17 24.50 -26.86
N LEU A 120 -18.65 23.40 -27.36
CA LEU A 120 -17.57 23.40 -28.38
C LEU A 120 -18.15 23.20 -29.77
N THR A 121 -17.71 24.00 -30.73
CA THR A 121 -18.17 23.90 -32.13
C THR A 121 -17.56 22.73 -32.87
N ASP A 122 -16.38 22.29 -32.45
CA ASP A 122 -15.58 21.23 -33.05
C ASP A 122 -14.54 20.71 -32.04
N SER A 123 -13.74 19.73 -32.46
CA SER A 123 -12.70 19.08 -31.67
C SER A 123 -11.31 19.69 -31.85
N GLU A 124 -11.15 20.78 -32.61
CA GLU A 124 -9.82 21.34 -32.86
C GLU A 124 -9.25 21.96 -31.56
N PRO A 125 -8.00 21.65 -31.18
CA PRO A 125 -7.37 22.31 -30.05
C PRO A 125 -7.28 23.82 -30.25
N GLY A 126 -7.66 24.59 -29.24
CA GLY A 126 -7.72 26.05 -29.30
C GLY A 126 -9.09 26.60 -29.72
N THR A 127 -10.05 25.75 -30.10
CA THR A 127 -11.41 26.18 -30.42
C THR A 127 -12.07 26.84 -29.20
N PRO A 128 -12.53 28.11 -29.30
CA PRO A 128 -13.16 28.78 -28.18
C PRO A 128 -14.43 28.09 -27.68
N ILE A 129 -14.63 28.07 -26.36
CA ILE A 129 -15.88 27.61 -25.75
C ILE A 129 -16.94 28.67 -26.03
N SER A 130 -17.91 28.29 -26.86
CA SER A 130 -19.01 29.11 -27.31
C SER A 130 -20.25 28.99 -26.40
N LEU A 131 -21.21 29.89 -26.56
CA LEU A 131 -22.49 29.93 -25.86
C LEU A 131 -23.60 29.60 -26.85
N SER A 132 -24.45 28.62 -26.53
CA SER A 132 -25.58 28.21 -27.37
C SER A 132 -26.86 28.15 -26.57
N ASN A 133 -28.00 28.35 -27.22
CA ASN A 133 -29.31 28.09 -26.63
C ASN A 133 -29.71 26.61 -26.71
N ASN A 134 -28.94 25.76 -27.39
CA ASN A 134 -29.26 24.36 -27.61
C ASN A 134 -28.55 23.43 -26.60
N PHE A 135 -29.11 23.30 -25.40
CA PHE A 135 -28.58 22.39 -24.37
C PHE A 135 -28.76 20.90 -24.69
N SER A 136 -29.56 20.53 -25.69
CA SER A 136 -29.82 19.12 -26.04
C SER A 136 -28.68 18.50 -26.86
N ASN A 137 -27.76 19.31 -27.38
CA ASN A 137 -26.62 18.83 -28.14
C ASN A 137 -25.52 18.33 -27.20
N SER A 138 -24.99 17.13 -27.45
CA SER A 138 -23.87 16.55 -26.69
C SER A 138 -22.60 17.40 -26.70
N ARG A 139 -22.47 18.33 -27.67
CA ARG A 139 -21.42 19.36 -27.71
C ARG A 139 -21.50 20.39 -26.58
N CYS A 140 -22.64 20.47 -25.93
CA CYS A 140 -22.90 21.36 -24.80
C CYS A 140 -22.88 20.61 -23.46
N TRP A 141 -22.63 19.31 -23.49
CA TRP A 141 -22.55 18.48 -22.30
C TRP A 141 -21.11 18.33 -21.86
N TRP A 142 -20.91 18.37 -20.56
CA TRP A 142 -19.62 18.35 -19.89
C TRP A 142 -19.64 17.30 -18.79
N THR A 143 -18.53 16.61 -18.62
CA THR A 143 -18.27 15.75 -17.46
C THR A 143 -17.27 16.44 -16.55
N PHE A 144 -17.52 16.36 -15.25
CA PHE A 144 -16.63 16.88 -14.23
C PHE A 144 -15.82 15.72 -13.69
N ARG A 145 -14.53 15.71 -14.00
CA ARG A 145 -13.59 14.72 -13.47
C ARG A 145 -12.77 15.40 -12.40
N SER A 146 -12.99 15.02 -11.15
CA SER A 146 -12.01 15.36 -10.11
C SER A 146 -10.68 14.80 -10.60
N PRO A 147 -9.54 15.51 -10.46
CA PRO A 147 -8.27 14.80 -10.45
C PRO A 147 -8.44 13.75 -9.36
N ALA A 148 -8.43 12.45 -9.70
CA ALA A 148 -8.47 11.50 -8.60
C ALA A 148 -7.20 11.78 -7.79
N LYS A 149 -7.34 11.83 -6.46
CA LYS A 149 -6.22 12.14 -5.57
C LYS A 149 -4.98 11.27 -5.88
N MET A 150 -5.18 10.10 -6.52
CA MET A 150 -4.14 9.24 -7.08
C MET A 150 -4.59 8.61 -8.41
N GLU A 151 -4.29 9.24 -9.54
CA GLU A 151 -4.38 8.64 -10.88
C GLU A 151 -3.00 8.32 -11.44
N LEU A 152 -2.72 7.05 -11.67
CA LEU A 152 -1.46 6.62 -12.25
C LEU A 152 -1.64 6.41 -13.75
N TYR A 153 -0.91 7.18 -14.54
CA TYR A 153 -0.80 6.97 -15.97
C TYR A 153 0.31 5.94 -16.20
N CYS A 154 -0.04 4.75 -16.64
CA CYS A 154 0.89 3.63 -16.71
C CYS A 154 0.74 2.82 -18.00
N THR A 155 1.75 1.99 -18.27
CA THR A 155 1.65 0.94 -19.29
C THR A 155 1.59 -0.39 -18.56
N ILE A 156 0.53 -1.17 -18.79
CA ILE A 156 0.45 -2.51 -18.20
C ILE A 156 1.21 -3.47 -19.12
N THR A 157 2.13 -4.25 -18.56
CA THR A 157 3.02 -5.15 -19.33
C THR A 157 2.98 -6.58 -18.80
N ASN A 158 3.49 -7.54 -19.57
CA ASN A 158 3.95 -8.82 -19.07
C ASN A 158 5.22 -9.24 -19.83
N GLY A 159 6.37 -9.19 -19.18
CA GLY A 159 7.66 -9.28 -19.84
C GLY A 159 7.84 -8.16 -20.87
N ASN A 160 8.05 -8.52 -22.13
CA ASN A 160 8.19 -7.57 -23.25
C ASN A 160 6.86 -7.21 -23.93
N HIS A 161 5.75 -7.78 -23.46
CA HIS A 161 4.43 -7.53 -24.05
C HIS A 161 3.71 -6.41 -23.31
N ILE A 162 2.92 -5.62 -24.04
CA ILE A 162 2.11 -4.51 -23.56
C ILE A 162 0.63 -4.88 -23.66
N LEU A 163 -0.14 -4.53 -22.64
CA LEU A 163 -1.59 -4.67 -22.61
C LEU A 163 -2.24 -3.75 -23.63
N SER A 164 -2.98 -4.35 -24.55
CA SER A 164 -3.74 -3.69 -25.61
C SER A 164 -5.10 -4.37 -25.78
N PHE A 165 -5.77 -4.06 -26.88
CA PHE A 165 -7.02 -4.67 -27.31
C PHE A 165 -7.18 -4.46 -28.82
N ALA A 166 -7.83 -5.41 -29.49
CA ALA A 166 -7.98 -5.40 -30.94
C ALA A 166 -9.08 -4.43 -31.44
N GLY A 167 -10.10 -4.18 -30.61
CA GLY A 167 -11.26 -3.32 -30.95
C GLY A 167 -11.49 -2.22 -29.93
N ILE A 168 -11.92 -1.04 -30.38
CA ILE A 168 -12.26 0.09 -29.49
C ILE A 168 -13.66 -0.03 -28.89
N ASP A 169 -14.39 -1.11 -29.14
CA ASP A 169 -15.76 -1.28 -28.70
C ASP A 169 -15.85 -1.98 -27.33
N SER A 170 -16.92 -1.68 -26.58
CA SER A 170 -17.25 -2.41 -25.36
C SER A 170 -17.46 -3.90 -25.68
N GLY A 171 -16.80 -4.77 -24.94
CA GLY A 171 -16.77 -6.22 -25.16
C GLY A 171 -15.46 -6.73 -25.75
N SER A 172 -14.61 -5.85 -26.28
CA SER A 172 -13.32 -6.24 -26.87
C SER A 172 -12.40 -6.87 -25.82
N MET A 173 -11.79 -8.00 -26.17
CA MET A 173 -10.86 -8.72 -25.29
C MET A 173 -9.56 -7.93 -25.10
N LEU A 174 -9.06 -7.92 -23.86
CA LEU A 174 -7.72 -7.41 -23.59
C LEU A 174 -6.68 -8.47 -23.99
N GLU A 175 -5.67 -8.01 -24.71
CA GLU A 175 -4.63 -8.85 -25.30
C GLU A 175 -3.23 -8.31 -24.94
N LEU A 176 -2.22 -9.16 -25.07
CA LEU A 176 -0.81 -8.78 -24.89
C LEU A 176 -0.12 -8.76 -26.25
N ARG A 177 0.43 -7.60 -26.63
CA ARG A 177 1.16 -7.42 -27.89
C ARG A 177 2.64 -7.16 -27.64
N ASP A 178 3.50 -7.55 -28.56
CA ASP A 178 4.92 -7.24 -28.49
C ASP A 178 5.18 -5.73 -28.42
N GLY A 179 5.95 -5.29 -27.42
CA GLY A 179 6.22 -3.87 -27.15
C GLY A 179 7.15 -3.18 -28.15
N GLY A 180 7.61 -3.88 -29.19
CA GLY A 180 8.49 -3.33 -30.24
C GLY A 180 7.83 -2.26 -31.11
N GLU A 181 6.49 -2.24 -31.18
CA GLU A 181 5.75 -1.22 -31.91
C GLU A 181 5.57 0.05 -31.05
N GLN A 182 6.43 1.05 -31.25
CA GLN A 182 6.34 2.35 -30.54
C GLN A 182 4.96 3.03 -30.66
N ARG A 183 4.21 2.76 -31.74
CA ARG A 183 2.85 3.30 -31.95
C ARG A 183 1.78 2.61 -31.10
N ALA A 184 2.10 1.49 -30.46
CA ALA A 184 1.16 0.69 -29.67
C ALA A 184 1.30 0.88 -28.15
N GLN A 185 2.09 1.85 -27.68
CA GLN A 185 2.15 2.18 -26.26
C GLN A 185 0.83 2.79 -25.81
N ARG A 186 -0.11 1.92 -25.42
CA ARG A 186 -1.35 2.32 -24.77
C ARG A 186 -1.05 2.76 -23.35
N THR A 187 -1.69 3.84 -22.97
CA THR A 187 -1.63 4.39 -21.61
C THR A 187 -2.93 4.03 -20.91
N TRP A 188 -2.79 3.46 -19.72
CA TRP A 188 -3.86 3.12 -18.82
C TRP A 188 -3.86 4.10 -17.66
N ILE A 189 -5.04 4.46 -17.18
CA ILE A 189 -5.25 5.25 -15.96
C ILE A 189 -5.63 4.26 -14.86
N VAL A 190 -4.80 4.19 -13.81
CA VAL A 190 -5.09 3.42 -12.60
C VAL A 190 -5.47 4.39 -11.50
N SER A 191 -6.78 4.51 -11.25
CA SER A 191 -7.33 5.46 -10.28
C SER A 191 -7.67 4.74 -8.97
N GLN A 192 -7.16 5.22 -7.84
CA GLN A 192 -7.47 4.63 -6.54
C GLN A 192 -8.94 4.86 -6.15
N TYR A 193 -9.68 3.78 -5.87
CA TYR A 193 -11.06 3.80 -5.38
C TYR A 193 -11.12 3.68 -3.86
N SER A 194 -10.25 2.83 -3.28
CA SER A 194 -10.07 2.66 -1.84
C SER A 194 -8.64 2.17 -1.58
N PRO A 195 -8.18 2.06 -0.32
CA PRO A 195 -6.79 1.75 0.02
C PRO A 195 -6.09 0.67 -0.81
N SER A 196 -6.78 -0.43 -1.09
CA SER A 196 -6.28 -1.55 -1.87
C SER A 196 -6.99 -1.76 -3.21
N LYS A 197 -7.92 -0.86 -3.57
CA LYS A 197 -8.86 -1.05 -4.68
C LYS A 197 -8.74 0.06 -5.71
N TYR A 198 -8.74 -0.32 -6.98
CA TYR A 198 -8.44 0.57 -8.09
C TYR A 198 -9.38 0.34 -9.26
N PHE A 199 -9.60 1.39 -10.04
CA PHE A 199 -10.15 1.29 -11.39
C PHE A 199 -8.99 1.27 -12.38
N ILE A 200 -9.12 0.51 -13.46
CA ILE A 200 -8.15 0.49 -14.57
C ILE A 200 -8.91 0.91 -15.82
N GLN A 201 -8.55 2.06 -16.38
CA GLN A 201 -9.25 2.70 -17.49
C GLN A 201 -8.29 2.90 -18.67
N ASP A 202 -8.75 2.68 -19.89
CA ASP A 202 -8.00 3.07 -21.08
C ASP A 202 -8.10 4.59 -21.28
N LEU A 203 -6.96 5.24 -21.52
CA LEU A 203 -6.88 6.70 -21.64
C LEU A 203 -7.66 7.25 -22.85
N GLU A 204 -7.72 6.49 -23.94
CA GLU A 204 -8.23 6.95 -25.23
C GLU A 204 -9.74 6.72 -25.38
N THR A 205 -10.25 5.60 -24.88
CA THR A 205 -11.60 5.10 -25.19
C THR A 205 -12.62 5.32 -24.08
N ASP A 206 -12.21 5.92 -22.95
CA ASP A 206 -12.98 6.06 -21.71
C ASP A 206 -13.48 4.71 -21.11
N TYR A 207 -13.16 3.56 -21.71
CA TYR A 207 -13.56 2.23 -21.23
C TYR A 207 -12.67 1.73 -20.09
N TYR A 208 -13.23 0.81 -19.29
CA TYR A 208 -12.57 0.18 -18.16
C TYR A 208 -12.20 -1.26 -18.48
N ALA A 209 -11.09 -1.73 -17.91
CA ALA A 209 -10.82 -3.16 -17.84
C ALA A 209 -11.82 -3.81 -16.87
N VAL A 210 -12.63 -4.74 -17.36
CA VAL A 210 -13.68 -5.42 -16.58
C VAL A 210 -13.62 -6.93 -16.83
N PRO A 211 -13.99 -7.77 -15.85
CA PRO A 211 -14.17 -9.19 -16.14
C PRO A 211 -15.37 -9.36 -17.08
N ASN A 212 -15.27 -10.32 -17.99
CA ASN A 212 -16.41 -10.78 -18.76
C ASN A 212 -17.46 -11.46 -17.87
N PHE A 213 -18.62 -11.81 -18.43
CA PHE A 213 -19.77 -12.31 -17.67
C PHE A 213 -19.46 -13.57 -16.82
N ASN A 214 -18.67 -14.50 -17.36
CA ASN A 214 -18.27 -15.73 -16.69
C ASN A 214 -16.97 -15.59 -15.87
N ARG A 215 -16.37 -14.39 -15.82
CA ARG A 215 -15.10 -14.08 -15.12
C ARG A 215 -13.94 -15.00 -15.53
N THR A 216 -13.85 -15.34 -16.81
CA THR A 216 -12.74 -16.11 -17.37
C THR A 216 -11.71 -15.24 -18.09
N MET A 217 -12.09 -14.03 -18.49
CA MET A 217 -11.27 -13.11 -19.28
C MET A 217 -11.49 -11.67 -18.85
N VAL A 218 -10.57 -10.80 -19.21
CA VAL A 218 -10.69 -9.34 -19.05
C VAL A 218 -11.00 -8.71 -20.40
N ILE A 219 -12.02 -7.85 -20.42
CA ILE A 219 -12.52 -7.15 -21.61
C ILE A 219 -12.60 -5.64 -21.35
N LEU A 220 -12.77 -4.84 -22.39
CA LEU A 220 -13.20 -3.45 -22.27
C LEU A 220 -14.69 -3.36 -21.95
N GLY A 221 -15.06 -2.50 -21.01
CA GLY A 221 -16.46 -2.23 -20.67
C GLY A 221 -16.72 -0.79 -20.28
N SER A 222 -17.95 -0.31 -20.51
CA SER A 222 -18.37 1.05 -20.12
C SER A 222 -18.59 1.22 -18.61
N LYS A 223 -18.80 0.12 -17.88
CA LYS A 223 -19.01 0.13 -16.43
C LYS A 223 -17.69 0.03 -15.70
N LYS A 224 -17.50 0.87 -14.68
CA LYS A 224 -16.34 0.79 -13.78
C LYS A 224 -16.30 -0.58 -13.07
N TYR A 225 -15.13 -1.19 -13.00
CA TYR A 225 -14.90 -2.40 -12.21
C TYR A 225 -13.74 -2.22 -11.25
N VAL A 226 -13.94 -2.67 -10.02
CA VAL A 226 -13.00 -2.47 -8.92
C VAL A 226 -12.05 -3.67 -8.83
N TRP A 227 -10.77 -3.42 -9.06
CA TRP A 227 -9.69 -4.40 -8.96
C TRP A 227 -8.88 -4.21 -7.68
N ASN A 228 -8.32 -5.28 -7.12
CA ASN A 228 -7.30 -5.19 -6.09
C ASN A 228 -5.91 -5.28 -6.73
N LEU A 229 -5.00 -4.43 -6.26
CA LEU A 229 -3.60 -4.44 -6.70
C LEU A 229 -2.71 -4.82 -5.50
N LYS A 230 -1.90 -5.87 -5.66
CA LYS A 230 -0.97 -6.34 -4.61
C LYS A 230 0.44 -6.43 -5.17
N ALA A 231 1.41 -5.80 -4.51
CA ALA A 231 2.81 -5.89 -4.92
C ALA A 231 3.29 -7.35 -4.91
N HIS A 232 4.06 -7.73 -5.93
CA HIS A 232 4.69 -9.05 -6.03
C HIS A 232 5.79 -9.17 -4.97
N SER A 233 5.84 -10.29 -4.25
CA SER A 233 6.73 -10.54 -3.10
C SER A 233 8.23 -10.43 -3.41
N THR A 234 8.67 -10.94 -4.55
CA THR A 234 10.09 -11.02 -4.93
C THR A 234 10.51 -10.11 -6.08
N ILE A 235 9.61 -9.79 -7.01
CA ILE A 235 9.93 -9.05 -8.22
C ILE A 235 9.54 -7.58 -8.04
N PRO A 236 10.49 -6.64 -8.07
CA PRO A 236 10.16 -5.23 -8.09
C PRO A 236 9.25 -4.88 -9.28
N ASN A 237 8.29 -3.98 -9.05
CA ASN A 237 7.58 -3.21 -10.07
C ASN A 237 6.56 -4.07 -10.76
N ARG A 238 6.25 -5.19 -10.09
CA ARG A 238 5.31 -6.18 -10.48
C ARG A 238 4.24 -6.18 -9.42
N TYR A 239 3.01 -6.23 -9.88
CA TYR A 239 1.84 -6.20 -9.04
C TYR A 239 0.84 -7.19 -9.61
N TRP A 240 0.20 -7.91 -8.72
CA TRP A 240 -0.93 -8.77 -8.99
C TRP A 240 -2.20 -7.93 -9.11
N ILE A 241 -2.90 -8.07 -10.24
CA ILE A 241 -4.26 -7.56 -10.42
C ILE A 241 -5.21 -8.73 -10.17
N TYR A 242 -6.11 -8.57 -9.21
CA TYR A 242 -7.04 -9.65 -8.85
C TYR A 242 -8.38 -9.11 -8.34
N LEU A 243 -9.37 -10.00 -8.27
CA LEU A 243 -10.67 -9.74 -7.66
C LEU A 243 -10.96 -10.78 -6.60
N ASN A 244 -11.67 -10.39 -5.54
CA ASN A 244 -12.07 -11.32 -4.49
C ASN A 244 -13.28 -12.11 -4.98
N HIS A 245 -13.25 -13.43 -4.84
CA HIS A 245 -14.35 -14.32 -5.18
C HIS A 245 -14.60 -15.31 -4.03
N ALA A 246 -15.85 -15.79 -3.89
CA ALA A 246 -16.28 -16.60 -2.75
C ALA A 246 -15.47 -17.90 -2.59
N GLN A 247 -14.88 -18.40 -3.68
CA GLN A 247 -14.07 -19.62 -3.71
C GLN A 247 -12.55 -19.34 -3.74
N GLY A 248 -12.13 -18.13 -3.36
CA GLY A 248 -10.74 -17.66 -3.42
C GLY A 248 -10.53 -16.57 -4.45
N ASP A 249 -9.38 -15.91 -4.38
CA ASP A 249 -9.03 -14.78 -5.23
C ASP A 249 -8.76 -15.21 -6.67
N LEU A 250 -9.17 -14.37 -7.63
CA LEU A 250 -8.99 -14.60 -9.06
C LEU A 250 -8.06 -13.54 -9.67
N TYR A 251 -6.97 -13.98 -10.30
CA TYR A 251 -5.86 -13.18 -10.76
C TYR A 251 -5.84 -13.04 -12.28
N TRP A 252 -5.36 -11.89 -12.77
CA TRP A 252 -5.03 -11.72 -14.19
C TRP A 252 -3.85 -12.62 -14.55
N ASN A 253 -4.03 -13.45 -15.58
CA ASN A 253 -3.02 -14.35 -16.11
C ASN A 253 -2.85 -14.13 -17.61
N ALA A 254 -1.61 -14.03 -18.06
CA ALA A 254 -1.34 -13.98 -19.48
C ALA A 254 -1.49 -15.37 -20.07
N HIS A 255 -2.23 -15.44 -21.16
CA HIS A 255 -2.31 -16.61 -22.02
C HIS A 255 -1.60 -16.27 -23.33
N PHE A 256 -0.64 -17.09 -23.77
CA PHE A 256 0.19 -16.82 -24.95
C PHE A 256 -0.03 -17.82 -26.10
N GLU A 257 -1.18 -18.51 -26.13
CA GLU A 257 -1.55 -19.35 -27.28
C GLU A 257 -1.98 -18.48 -28.49
N GLU A 258 -2.62 -19.06 -29.51
CA GLU A 258 -2.96 -18.42 -30.80
C GLU A 258 -3.63 -17.04 -30.66
N GLU A 259 -4.29 -16.76 -29.53
CA GLU A 259 -4.80 -15.45 -29.15
C GLU A 259 -4.20 -15.03 -27.79
N ALA A 260 -3.16 -14.20 -27.83
CA ALA A 260 -2.46 -13.73 -26.64
C ALA A 260 -3.37 -12.84 -25.76
N GLY A 261 -4.00 -13.41 -24.75
CA GLY A 261 -5.11 -12.79 -24.01
C GLY A 261 -4.86 -12.62 -22.51
N ILE A 262 -5.69 -11.81 -21.85
CA ILE A 262 -5.77 -11.78 -20.38
C ILE A 262 -6.90 -12.67 -19.89
N THR A 263 -6.53 -13.77 -19.25
CA THR A 263 -7.44 -14.70 -18.57
C THR A 263 -7.52 -14.40 -17.09
N ILE A 264 -8.54 -14.94 -16.42
CA ILE A 264 -8.75 -14.82 -14.98
C ILE A 264 -8.66 -16.22 -14.37
N VAL A 265 -7.69 -16.46 -13.50
CA VAL A 265 -7.37 -17.80 -12.95
C VAL A 265 -7.28 -17.78 -11.42
N ARG A 266 -7.44 -18.94 -10.78
CA ARG A 266 -7.16 -19.10 -9.33
C ARG A 266 -5.68 -19.27 -9.09
N LEU A 267 -5.20 -18.72 -7.98
CA LEU A 267 -3.85 -18.98 -7.50
C LEU A 267 -3.71 -20.46 -7.12
N GLY A 268 -2.81 -21.17 -7.79
CA GLY A 268 -2.67 -22.63 -7.68
C GLY A 268 -1.82 -23.25 -8.79
N GLN A 269 -1.45 -22.48 -9.82
CA GLN A 269 -0.46 -22.86 -10.83
C GLN A 269 0.80 -21.98 -10.70
N PRO A 270 2.01 -22.54 -10.93
CA PRO A 270 3.28 -21.93 -10.56
C PRO A 270 3.59 -20.60 -11.29
N ASP A 271 3.71 -19.57 -10.46
CA ASP A 271 4.27 -18.20 -10.49
C ASP A 271 4.74 -17.46 -11.76
N ASP A 272 5.04 -18.08 -12.91
CA ASP A 272 5.72 -17.34 -14.00
C ASP A 272 4.79 -16.67 -15.04
N THR A 273 3.55 -17.12 -15.19
CA THR A 273 2.63 -16.64 -16.26
C THR A 273 1.75 -15.46 -15.84
N LEU A 274 1.72 -15.12 -14.56
CA LEU A 274 0.79 -14.12 -14.03
C LEU A 274 1.18 -12.70 -14.48
N CYS A 275 0.21 -11.89 -14.93
CA CYS A 275 0.50 -10.56 -15.47
C CYS A 275 1.07 -9.61 -14.41
N GLY A 276 2.11 -8.89 -14.77
CA GLY A 276 2.81 -7.97 -13.89
C GLY A 276 3.00 -6.60 -14.50
N PHE A 277 2.22 -5.60 -14.08
CA PHE A 277 2.26 -4.29 -14.72
C PHE A 277 3.42 -3.42 -14.24
N ARG A 278 4.23 -2.93 -15.19
CA ARG A 278 5.29 -1.97 -14.94
C ARG A 278 4.74 -0.55 -15.02
N ILE A 279 4.65 0.14 -13.89
CA ILE A 279 4.24 1.54 -13.92
C ILE A 279 5.34 2.36 -14.61
N MET A 280 4.95 3.15 -15.61
CA MET A 280 5.80 4.13 -16.30
C MET A 280 5.44 5.51 -15.73
N ASN A 281 6.35 6.49 -15.79
CA ASN A 281 6.12 7.87 -15.37
C ASN A 281 5.82 8.07 -13.86
N LEU A 282 6.68 7.54 -13.00
CA LEU A 282 6.56 7.70 -11.53
C LEU A 282 7.29 8.92 -10.97
N ASN A 283 7.88 9.72 -11.85
CA ASN A 283 8.58 10.94 -11.46
C ASN A 283 7.61 12.08 -11.12
N ASP A 284 6.31 11.87 -11.30
CA ASP A 284 5.30 12.85 -10.94
C ASP A 284 5.35 13.09 -9.43
N SER A 285 5.64 14.35 -9.05
CA SER A 285 5.53 14.78 -7.66
C SER A 285 4.05 14.80 -7.28
N TYR A 286 3.66 13.83 -6.47
CA TYR A 286 2.42 13.91 -5.70
C TYR A 286 2.78 14.49 -4.35
N THR A 287 2.17 15.61 -4.00
CA THR A 287 2.22 16.17 -2.65
C THR A 287 0.90 15.86 -1.98
N VAL A 288 0.93 15.04 -0.94
CA VAL A 288 -0.23 14.76 -0.10
C VAL A 288 -0.13 15.59 1.16
N ASP A 289 -1.19 16.33 1.49
CA ASP A 289 -1.26 17.03 2.77
C ASP A 289 -1.50 16.00 3.90
N TYR A 290 -0.43 15.68 4.64
CA TYR A 290 -0.47 14.80 5.81
C TYR A 290 -0.64 15.55 7.13
N SER A 291 -1.13 16.80 7.12
CA SER A 291 -1.52 17.49 8.35
C SER A 291 -2.50 16.62 9.15
N SER A 292 -2.26 16.46 10.46
CA SER A 292 -2.93 15.48 11.32
C SER A 292 -4.45 15.67 11.46
N GLU A 293 -4.99 16.80 11.03
CA GLU A 293 -6.42 17.10 11.05
C GLU A 293 -7.14 16.71 9.74
N SER A 294 -6.40 16.43 8.66
CA SER A 294 -6.97 16.28 7.31
C SER A 294 -7.07 14.83 6.83
N ILE A 295 -6.15 13.94 7.24
CA ILE A 295 -6.09 12.56 6.72
C ILE A 295 -6.68 11.53 7.69
N SER A 296 -7.63 10.73 7.21
CA SER A 296 -8.15 9.60 7.99
C SER A 296 -7.16 8.43 8.03
N LEU A 297 -7.17 7.61 9.10
CA LEU A 297 -6.33 6.41 9.18
C LEU A 297 -6.56 5.46 7.99
N LYS A 298 -7.81 5.34 7.51
CA LYS A 298 -8.15 4.54 6.34
C LYS A 298 -7.50 5.08 5.06
N GLU A 299 -7.52 6.39 4.86
CA GLU A 299 -6.86 7.04 3.71
C GLU A 299 -5.34 6.86 3.80
N PHE A 300 -4.76 7.03 4.99
CA PHE A 300 -3.34 6.80 5.23
C PHE A 300 -2.89 5.36 4.95
N ILE A 301 -3.67 4.35 5.39
CA ILE A 301 -3.45 2.93 5.04
C ILE A 301 -3.48 2.74 3.51
N GLY A 302 -4.31 3.51 2.81
CA GLY A 302 -4.34 3.54 1.36
C GLY A 302 -3.11 4.16 0.71
N HIS A 303 -2.49 5.14 1.37
CA HIS A 303 -1.25 5.74 0.90
C HIS A 303 -0.06 4.79 1.13
N LEU A 304 -0.02 4.09 2.26
CA LEU A 304 0.96 3.02 2.51
C LEU A 304 0.83 1.85 1.52
N ASN A 305 -0.39 1.51 1.11
CA ASN A 305 -0.67 0.51 0.06
C ASN A 305 -0.65 1.07 -1.36
N SER A 306 -0.34 2.36 -1.52
CA SER A 306 -0.40 2.99 -2.83
C SER A 306 0.59 2.33 -3.78
N VAL A 307 0.14 2.07 -5.00
CA VAL A 307 1.05 1.67 -6.08
C VAL A 307 1.87 2.87 -6.58
N HIS A 308 1.57 4.08 -6.10
CA HIS A 308 2.39 5.27 -6.31
C HIS A 308 3.53 5.33 -5.27
N PRO A 309 4.81 5.33 -5.68
CA PRO A 309 5.93 5.26 -4.76
C PRO A 309 6.18 6.56 -4.03
N ASN A 310 6.06 7.71 -4.71
CA ASN A 310 6.24 9.00 -4.04
C ASN A 310 5.20 9.18 -2.93
N VAL A 311 3.93 8.85 -3.19
CA VAL A 311 2.89 8.77 -2.16
C VAL A 311 3.28 7.82 -1.02
N GLN A 312 3.67 6.59 -1.32
CA GLN A 312 4.04 5.61 -0.30
C GLN A 312 5.24 6.09 0.53
N ALA A 313 6.22 6.71 -0.12
CA ALA A 313 7.40 7.25 0.52
C ALA A 313 7.05 8.44 1.40
N GLU A 314 6.20 9.36 0.93
CA GLU A 314 5.70 10.50 1.71
C GLU A 314 4.88 10.01 2.91
N ALA A 315 4.03 8.99 2.73
CA ALA A 315 3.30 8.35 3.83
C ALA A 315 4.26 7.80 4.90
N LEU A 316 5.40 7.22 4.50
CA LEU A 316 6.43 6.76 5.43
C LEU A 316 7.14 7.90 6.17
N ASP A 317 7.31 9.07 5.56
CA ASP A 317 7.90 10.22 6.24
C ASP A 317 6.95 10.79 7.31
N HIS A 318 5.64 10.69 7.07
CA HIS A 318 4.59 11.22 7.95
C HIS A 318 3.98 10.17 8.89
N ILE A 319 4.52 8.95 8.91
CA ILE A 319 3.92 7.84 9.65
C ILE A 319 3.81 8.09 11.15
N ALA A 320 4.82 8.72 11.76
CA ALA A 320 4.86 9.00 13.20
C ALA A 320 3.87 10.08 13.64
N SER A 321 3.59 11.05 12.76
CA SER A 321 2.58 12.08 13.04
C SER A 321 1.15 11.54 12.99
N ILE A 322 0.93 10.41 12.31
CA ILE A 322 -0.39 9.83 12.09
C ILE A 322 -0.65 8.69 13.06
N ILE A 323 0.29 7.76 13.20
CA ILE A 323 0.20 6.62 14.11
C ILE A 323 0.72 7.07 15.47
N THR A 324 -0.15 7.66 16.28
CA THR A 324 0.20 8.24 17.59
C THR A 324 -0.33 7.44 18.77
N ASN A 325 -1.28 6.54 18.54
CA ASN A 325 -1.98 5.80 19.60
C ASN A 325 -1.91 4.28 19.35
N PRO A 326 -1.58 3.46 20.37
CA PRO A 326 -1.57 2.00 20.25
C PRO A 326 -2.88 1.38 19.75
N THR A 327 -4.02 2.01 20.04
CA THR A 327 -5.34 1.54 19.57
C THR A 327 -5.54 1.70 18.05
N MET A 328 -4.67 2.44 17.35
CA MET A 328 -4.68 2.55 15.89
C MET A 328 -4.05 1.33 15.21
N VAL A 329 -3.32 0.49 15.96
CA VAL A 329 -2.64 -0.71 15.46
C VAL A 329 -3.67 -1.79 15.16
N THR A 330 -4.20 -1.74 13.94
CA THR A 330 -5.23 -2.63 13.39
C THR A 330 -4.64 -3.62 12.39
N LYS A 331 -5.38 -4.67 12.05
CA LYS A 331 -4.97 -5.66 11.03
C LYS A 331 -4.68 -4.98 9.68
N GLU A 332 -5.55 -4.05 9.29
CA GLU A 332 -5.48 -3.30 8.05
C GLU A 332 -4.25 -2.37 7.97
N LEU A 333 -3.77 -1.88 9.12
CA LEU A 333 -2.55 -1.09 9.21
C LEU A 333 -1.30 -1.97 9.25
N LEU A 334 -1.33 -3.09 9.96
CA LEU A 334 -0.17 -3.97 10.09
C LEU A 334 0.19 -4.63 8.75
N GLU A 335 -0.79 -4.98 7.91
CA GLU A 335 -0.53 -5.60 6.60
C GLU A 335 0.40 -4.76 5.70
N PRO A 336 0.13 -3.47 5.41
CA PRO A 336 1.05 -2.65 4.62
C PRO A 336 2.38 -2.39 5.31
N LEU A 337 2.43 -2.26 6.64
CA LEU A 337 3.70 -2.05 7.34
C LEU A 337 4.62 -3.27 7.21
N ILE A 338 4.06 -4.47 7.38
CA ILE A 338 4.77 -5.73 7.17
C ILE A 338 5.22 -5.83 5.73
N ARG A 339 4.32 -5.53 4.79
CA ARG A 339 4.66 -5.48 3.38
C ARG A 339 5.91 -4.63 3.21
N ILE A 340 5.87 -3.36 3.63
CA ILE A 340 6.97 -2.41 3.52
C ILE A 340 8.26 -2.89 4.20
N SER A 341 8.20 -3.55 5.35
CA SER A 341 9.41 -4.08 6.03
C SER A 341 10.11 -5.18 5.23
N PHE A 342 9.37 -6.03 4.51
CA PHE A 342 9.96 -7.16 3.77
C PHE A 342 10.41 -6.85 2.34
N PHE A 343 9.95 -5.76 1.69
CA PHE A 343 10.34 -5.43 0.31
C PHE A 343 11.75 -4.84 0.22
N SER A 344 12.78 -5.64 0.46
CA SER A 344 14.20 -5.26 0.35
C SER A 344 14.65 -4.86 -1.07
N SER A 345 13.94 -5.31 -2.10
CA SER A 345 14.30 -5.13 -3.51
C SER A 345 13.25 -4.38 -4.32
N GLY A 346 12.31 -3.70 -3.66
CA GLY A 346 11.29 -2.91 -4.34
C GLY A 346 11.90 -1.92 -5.35
N PRO A 347 11.15 -1.57 -6.41
CA PRO A 347 11.67 -0.88 -7.61
C PRO A 347 11.98 0.57 -7.36
N TYR A 348 11.24 1.08 -6.40
CA TYR A 348 11.33 2.40 -5.88
C TYR A 348 12.26 2.24 -4.72
N LYS A 349 13.42 2.89 -4.85
CA LYS A 349 14.39 3.05 -3.79
C LYS A 349 13.77 3.87 -2.64
N ILE A 350 12.66 3.44 -2.04
CA ILE A 350 12.41 3.74 -0.65
C ILE A 350 13.59 3.09 0.03
N SER A 351 14.58 3.93 0.33
CA SER A 351 15.86 3.45 0.80
C SER A 351 15.59 2.63 2.05
N LYS A 352 16.31 1.52 2.19
CA LYS A 352 16.28 0.71 3.41
C LYS A 352 16.37 1.60 4.66
N SER A 353 17.23 2.62 4.60
CA SER A 353 17.34 3.69 5.60
C SER A 353 16.01 4.42 5.89
N ARG A 354 15.30 4.90 4.87
CA ARG A 354 14.01 5.61 5.04
C ARG A 354 12.94 4.72 5.67
N ARG A 355 12.82 3.45 5.23
CA ARG A 355 11.89 2.50 5.85
C ARG A 355 12.23 2.23 7.31
N ASN A 356 13.50 2.02 7.61
CA ASN A 356 13.94 1.78 8.98
C ASN A 356 13.70 3.00 9.86
N MET A 357 13.90 4.21 9.34
CA MET A 357 13.60 5.45 10.04
C MET A 357 12.09 5.55 10.35
N ALA A 358 11.24 5.23 9.37
CA ALA A 358 9.80 5.19 9.52
C ALA A 358 9.32 4.13 10.54
N LEU A 359 9.88 2.92 10.51
CA LEU A 359 9.55 1.88 11.50
C LEU A 359 10.06 2.23 12.90
N LYS A 360 11.27 2.80 13.00
CA LYS A 360 11.83 3.29 14.27
C LYS A 360 10.98 4.40 14.87
N SER A 361 10.42 5.29 14.05
CA SER A 361 9.63 6.42 14.54
C SER A 361 8.28 6.02 15.12
N ILE A 362 7.73 4.87 14.72
CA ILE A 362 6.51 4.27 15.32
C ILE A 362 6.79 3.14 16.32
N ALA A 363 8.05 2.77 16.53
CA ALA A 363 8.41 1.69 17.45
C ALA A 363 7.84 1.87 18.87
N PRO A 364 7.80 3.09 19.47
CA PRO A 364 7.17 3.28 20.79
C PRO A 364 5.67 2.94 20.80
N VAL A 365 4.95 3.24 19.71
CA VAL A 365 3.52 2.95 19.59
C VAL A 365 3.28 1.46 19.41
N LEU A 366 4.09 0.80 18.56
CA LEU A 366 4.06 -0.66 18.39
C LEU A 366 4.40 -1.38 19.71
N TRP A 367 5.41 -0.89 20.43
CA TRP A 367 5.84 -1.41 21.72
C TRP A 367 4.72 -1.37 22.76
N SER A 368 4.09 -0.19 22.90
CA SER A 368 2.94 0.01 23.79
C SER A 368 1.74 -0.87 23.41
N SER A 369 1.63 -1.27 22.13
CA SER A 369 0.54 -2.13 21.66
C SER A 369 0.66 -3.56 22.17
N ILE A 370 1.87 -4.06 22.48
CA ILE A 370 2.07 -5.42 23.02
C ILE A 370 1.27 -5.63 24.32
N ALA A 371 1.08 -4.58 25.13
CA ALA A 371 0.35 -4.64 26.38
C ALA A 371 -1.19 -4.67 26.23
N LEU A 372 -1.69 -4.52 25.00
CA LEU A 372 -3.12 -4.57 24.71
C LEU A 372 -3.58 -6.02 24.44
N PRO A 373 -4.81 -6.38 24.84
CA PRO A 373 -5.37 -7.68 24.49
C PRO A 373 -5.62 -7.75 22.98
N MET A 374 -4.89 -8.61 22.27
CA MET A 374 -5.05 -8.81 20.83
C MET A 374 -4.92 -10.29 20.44
N PRO A 375 -5.49 -10.70 19.29
CA PRO A 375 -5.29 -12.04 18.74
C PRO A 375 -3.81 -12.32 18.43
N ASP A 376 -3.39 -13.56 18.59
CA ASP A 376 -2.02 -14.04 18.32
C ASP A 376 -1.49 -13.64 16.93
N GLU A 377 -2.34 -13.67 15.89
CA GLU A 377 -1.97 -13.23 14.54
C GLU A 377 -1.51 -11.76 14.51
N LEU A 378 -2.22 -10.87 15.23
CA LEU A 378 -1.85 -9.45 15.30
C LEU A 378 -0.62 -9.23 16.17
N LEU A 379 -0.52 -9.95 17.29
CA LEU A 379 0.65 -9.89 18.16
C LEU A 379 1.92 -10.31 17.41
N MET A 380 1.86 -11.41 16.65
CA MET A 380 2.95 -11.86 15.79
C MET A 380 3.38 -10.75 14.81
N HIS A 381 2.42 -10.09 14.16
CA HIS A 381 2.67 -8.99 13.23
C HIS A 381 3.32 -7.78 13.90
N VAL A 382 2.88 -7.41 15.10
CA VAL A 382 3.49 -6.32 15.90
C VAL A 382 4.93 -6.68 16.26
N LEU A 383 5.17 -7.89 16.79
CA LEU A 383 6.52 -8.35 17.15
C LEU A 383 7.44 -8.40 15.94
N LEU A 384 6.95 -8.81 14.77
CA LEU A 384 7.71 -8.85 13.53
C LEU A 384 8.20 -7.46 13.11
N LEU A 385 7.35 -6.44 13.26
CA LEU A 385 7.69 -5.05 12.94
C LEU A 385 8.66 -4.42 13.95
N ILE A 386 8.64 -4.88 15.21
CA ILE A 386 9.55 -4.42 16.26
C ILE A 386 10.93 -5.10 16.13
N GLU A 387 10.98 -6.38 15.77
CA GLU A 387 12.22 -7.13 15.57
C GLU A 387 13.06 -6.55 14.44
N HIS A 388 12.41 -6.13 13.34
CA HIS A 388 13.08 -5.63 12.14
C HIS A 388 14.06 -4.46 12.39
N PRO A 389 13.66 -3.33 13.00
CA PRO A 389 14.59 -2.24 13.32
C PRO A 389 15.61 -2.61 14.40
N ALA A 390 15.34 -3.62 15.23
CA ALA A 390 16.22 -4.07 16.30
C ALA A 390 17.37 -4.95 15.77
N ALA A 391 17.12 -5.77 14.74
CA ALA A 391 18.11 -6.67 14.15
C ALA A 391 19.20 -5.97 13.33
N GLU A 392 18.90 -4.80 12.74
CA GLU A 392 19.81 -4.17 11.76
C GLU A 392 20.88 -3.26 12.38
N ASN A 393 20.74 -2.90 13.65
CA ASN A 393 21.52 -1.84 14.26
C ASN A 393 22.54 -2.40 15.27
N LYS A 394 23.71 -2.83 14.78
CA LYS A 394 24.82 -3.24 15.67
C LYS A 394 25.47 -2.07 16.40
N GLU A 395 25.39 -0.86 15.85
CA GLU A 395 26.18 0.30 16.30
C GLU A 395 25.39 1.35 17.10
N THR A 396 24.06 1.38 16.96
CA THR A 396 23.22 2.27 17.75
C THR A 396 22.27 1.42 18.58
N PRO A 397 22.31 1.53 19.93
CA PRO A 397 21.44 0.73 20.79
C PRO A 397 20.01 0.88 20.29
N ALA A 398 19.33 -0.27 20.17
CA ALA A 398 17.92 -0.33 19.81
C ALA A 398 17.15 0.67 20.68
N VAL A 399 16.09 1.24 20.09
CA VAL A 399 15.12 2.15 20.71
C VAL A 399 15.14 2.02 22.23
N ALA A 400 15.46 3.10 22.95
CA ALA A 400 15.59 3.06 24.40
C ALA A 400 14.24 2.67 25.03
N TYR A 401 14.01 1.36 25.18
CA TYR A 401 12.85 0.82 25.86
C TYR A 401 13.01 1.13 27.34
N GLU A 402 12.00 1.73 27.94
CA GLU A 402 12.05 2.06 29.36
C GLU A 402 12.24 0.77 30.18
N GLU A 403 13.26 0.74 31.03
CA GLU A 403 13.49 -0.37 31.95
C GLU A 403 12.28 -0.54 32.87
N ASN A 404 11.86 -1.79 33.10
CA ASN A 404 10.72 -2.13 33.95
C ASN A 404 9.36 -1.62 33.44
N SER A 405 9.21 -1.49 32.13
CA SER A 405 7.93 -1.16 31.52
C SER A 405 6.95 -2.34 31.62
N ARG A 406 5.64 -2.04 31.63
CA ARG A 406 4.58 -3.05 31.60
C ARG A 406 4.69 -3.92 30.34
N GLU A 407 5.13 -3.32 29.26
CA GLU A 407 5.35 -3.91 27.95
C GLU A 407 6.45 -4.98 27.99
N ASN A 408 7.53 -4.77 28.77
CA ASN A 408 8.56 -5.80 29.00
C ASN A 408 7.95 -7.07 29.62
N ALA A 409 7.10 -6.92 30.63
CA ALA A 409 6.44 -8.05 31.28
C ALA A 409 5.56 -8.82 30.28
N HIS A 410 4.78 -8.13 29.45
CA HIS A 410 3.99 -8.78 28.40
C HIS A 410 4.87 -9.46 27.33
N LEU A 411 6.01 -8.89 26.95
CA LEU A 411 6.95 -9.56 26.04
C LEU A 411 7.55 -10.83 26.67
N ILE A 412 7.85 -10.82 27.97
CA ILE A 412 8.33 -12.00 28.70
C ILE A 412 7.24 -13.07 28.79
N ASP A 413 5.98 -12.67 28.96
CA ASP A 413 4.84 -13.59 28.94
C ASP A 413 4.63 -14.22 27.55
N CYS A 414 5.01 -13.53 26.46
CA CYS A 414 4.98 -14.09 25.11
C CYS A 414 5.86 -15.34 24.97
N LEU A 415 6.87 -15.55 25.83
CA LEU A 415 7.68 -16.78 25.86
C LEU A 415 6.86 -18.02 26.22
N LEU A 416 5.70 -17.85 26.86
CA LEU A 416 4.76 -18.90 27.23
C LEU A 416 3.67 -19.12 26.16
N SER A 417 3.70 -18.38 25.05
CA SER A 417 2.75 -18.56 23.95
C SER A 417 2.90 -19.95 23.31
N SER A 418 1.77 -20.51 22.86
CA SER A 418 1.77 -21.70 22.00
C SER A 418 2.23 -21.41 20.56
N GLY A 419 2.26 -20.14 20.15
CA GLY A 419 2.71 -19.75 18.81
C GLY A 419 4.23 -19.77 18.70
N VAL A 420 4.78 -20.71 17.93
CA VAL A 420 6.23 -20.88 17.70
C VAL A 420 6.88 -19.56 17.25
N GLU A 421 6.26 -18.87 16.31
CA GLU A 421 6.75 -17.59 15.78
C GLU A 421 6.72 -16.45 16.81
N ILE A 422 5.69 -16.40 17.66
CA ILE A 422 5.60 -15.39 18.73
C ILE A 422 6.77 -15.57 19.70
N VAL A 423 7.02 -16.80 20.15
CA VAL A 423 8.13 -17.10 21.06
C VAL A 423 9.48 -16.79 20.42
N ARG A 424 9.66 -17.18 19.15
CA ARG A 424 10.88 -16.92 18.39
C ARG A 424 11.17 -15.41 18.27
N LEU A 425 10.17 -14.62 17.90
CA LEU A 425 10.28 -13.17 17.80
C LEU A 425 10.53 -12.52 19.17
N ALA A 426 9.81 -12.96 20.21
CA ALA A 426 10.01 -12.47 21.57
C ALA A 426 11.45 -12.70 22.05
N CYS A 427 12.00 -13.90 21.83
CA CYS A 427 13.40 -14.19 22.14
C CYS A 427 14.37 -13.24 21.43
N ARG A 428 14.17 -13.01 20.12
CA ARG A 428 15.04 -12.11 19.33
C ARG A 428 14.96 -10.66 19.78
N ILE A 429 13.77 -10.17 20.09
CA ILE A 429 13.58 -8.80 20.60
C ILE A 429 14.27 -8.66 21.96
N LEU A 430 14.07 -9.61 22.87
CA LEU A 430 14.72 -9.60 24.19
C LEU A 430 16.25 -9.65 24.07
N CYS A 431 16.83 -10.35 23.09
CA CYS A 431 18.28 -10.33 22.84
C CYS A 431 18.84 -8.93 22.52
N THR A 432 18.00 -7.98 22.09
CA THR A 432 18.43 -6.61 21.74
C THR A 432 18.51 -5.68 22.96
N PHE A 433 18.03 -6.12 24.13
CA PHE A 433 18.03 -5.32 25.33
C PHE A 433 19.44 -5.26 25.93
N THR A 434 19.88 -4.06 26.30
CA THR A 434 21.20 -3.86 26.92
C THR A 434 21.20 -4.12 28.42
N SER A 435 20.03 -4.13 29.05
CA SER A 435 19.86 -4.27 30.49
C SER A 435 18.51 -4.92 30.79
N PHE A 436 18.47 -5.61 31.93
CA PHE A 436 17.27 -6.19 32.52
C PHE A 436 17.29 -5.97 34.03
N SER A 437 16.13 -5.78 34.65
CA SER A 437 16.03 -5.93 36.10
C SER A 437 16.25 -7.37 36.53
N LYS A 438 16.60 -7.56 37.80
CA LYS A 438 16.75 -8.90 38.37
C LYS A 438 15.46 -9.74 38.23
N THR A 439 14.31 -9.12 38.46
CA THR A 439 12.99 -9.74 38.34
C THR A 439 12.67 -10.18 36.91
N GLU A 440 13.06 -9.39 35.90
CA GLU A 440 12.90 -9.76 34.49
C GLU A 440 13.79 -10.96 34.12
N ILE A 441 15.07 -10.95 34.55
CA ILE A 441 15.98 -12.07 34.32
C ILE A 441 15.43 -13.36 34.93
N GLU A 442 14.97 -13.31 36.18
CA GLU A 442 14.39 -14.47 36.87
C GLU A 442 13.12 -14.97 36.16
N ALA A 443 12.24 -14.07 35.71
CA ALA A 443 11.04 -14.42 34.97
C ALA A 443 11.37 -15.09 33.63
N ILE A 444 12.33 -14.54 32.87
CA ILE A 444 12.79 -15.11 31.59
C ILE A 444 13.40 -16.50 31.83
N MET A 445 14.33 -16.62 32.80
CA MET A 445 14.99 -17.89 33.13
C MET A 445 14.00 -18.98 33.56
N ARG A 446 12.94 -18.61 34.27
CA ARG A 446 11.85 -19.51 34.65
C ARG A 446 11.08 -20.00 33.43
N ASN A 447 10.77 -19.09 32.49
CA ASN A 447 10.00 -19.41 31.28
C ASN A 447 10.82 -20.23 30.26
N MET A 448 12.15 -20.08 30.23
CA MET A 448 13.05 -20.81 29.32
C MET A 448 12.92 -22.33 29.42
N GLY A 449 12.58 -22.88 30.59
CA GLY A 449 12.35 -24.31 30.75
C GLY A 449 11.26 -24.85 29.81
N GLN A 450 10.18 -24.07 29.62
CA GLN A 450 9.07 -24.43 28.73
C GLN A 450 9.43 -24.19 27.27
N VAL A 451 10.14 -23.10 26.96
CA VAL A 451 10.57 -22.80 25.59
C VAL A 451 11.47 -23.90 25.03
N LEU A 452 12.35 -24.45 25.86
CA LEU A 452 13.27 -25.55 25.51
C LEU A 452 12.62 -26.94 25.59
N ASP A 453 11.36 -27.07 25.99
CA ASP A 453 10.69 -28.38 26.02
C ASP A 453 10.29 -28.89 24.63
N HIS A 454 10.24 -28.01 23.64
CA HIS A 454 9.88 -28.32 22.26
C HIS A 454 11.05 -29.02 21.55
N GLU A 455 10.92 -30.34 21.37
CA GLU A 455 11.94 -31.20 20.77
C GLU A 455 11.66 -31.58 19.32
N ASP A 456 10.48 -31.21 18.80
CA ASP A 456 10.13 -31.48 17.41
C ASP A 456 11.05 -30.69 16.46
N GLU A 457 11.50 -31.35 15.38
CA GLU A 457 12.35 -30.73 14.36
C GLU A 457 11.69 -29.50 13.70
N SER A 458 10.36 -29.38 13.77
CA SER A 458 9.62 -28.19 13.32
C SER A 458 9.92 -26.93 14.13
N ASP A 459 10.44 -27.07 15.36
CA ASP A 459 10.58 -25.98 16.32
C ASP A 459 12.05 -25.55 16.55
N VAL A 460 12.97 -26.02 15.69
CA VAL A 460 14.42 -25.75 15.82
C VAL A 460 14.72 -24.25 15.91
N GLU A 461 14.09 -23.40 15.10
CA GLU A 461 14.34 -21.95 15.14
C GLU A 461 13.97 -21.30 16.48
N ARG A 462 12.89 -21.78 17.11
CA ARG A 462 12.45 -21.30 18.42
C ARG A 462 13.47 -21.66 19.49
N VAL A 463 13.95 -22.90 19.50
CA VAL A 463 14.96 -23.39 20.45
C VAL A 463 16.27 -22.62 20.27
N VAL A 464 16.73 -22.43 19.03
CA VAL A 464 17.94 -21.64 18.74
C VAL A 464 17.82 -20.20 19.23
N ALA A 465 16.69 -19.53 18.97
CA ALA A 465 16.46 -18.17 19.46
C ALA A 465 16.48 -18.10 20.99
N ALA A 466 15.89 -19.10 21.66
CA ALA A 466 15.88 -19.19 23.12
C ALA A 466 17.29 -19.44 23.71
N LEU A 467 18.09 -20.30 23.09
CA LEU A 467 19.48 -20.54 23.51
C LEU A 467 20.33 -19.27 23.34
N HIS A 468 20.11 -18.51 22.28
CA HIS A 468 20.79 -17.24 22.08
C HIS A 468 20.43 -16.22 23.15
N LEU A 469 19.14 -16.10 23.49
CA LEU A 469 18.68 -15.26 24.60
C LEU A 469 19.30 -15.69 25.93
N LEU A 470 19.30 -17.00 26.21
CA LEU A 470 19.89 -17.55 27.42
C LEU A 470 21.38 -17.19 27.54
N LYS A 471 22.14 -17.30 26.45
CA LYS A 471 23.56 -16.89 26.38
C LYS A 471 23.74 -15.41 26.70
N VAL A 472 22.90 -14.53 26.12
CA VAL A 472 22.94 -13.08 26.37
C VAL A 472 22.68 -12.79 27.85
N LEU A 473 21.65 -13.40 28.44
CA LEU A 473 21.31 -13.20 29.85
C LEU A 473 22.42 -13.69 30.78
N ILE A 474 23.03 -14.84 30.52
CA ILE A 474 24.16 -15.35 31.31
C ILE A 474 25.33 -14.36 31.31
N LYS A 475 25.67 -13.80 30.14
CA LYS A 475 26.71 -12.78 30.03
C LYS A 475 26.37 -11.53 30.83
N LEU A 476 25.14 -11.04 30.75
CA LEU A 476 24.69 -9.88 31.50
C LEU A 476 24.75 -10.11 33.02
N VAL A 477 24.32 -11.28 33.52
CA VAL A 477 24.39 -11.62 34.94
C VAL A 477 25.85 -11.70 35.42
N LYS A 478 26.73 -12.35 34.65
CA LYS A 478 28.17 -12.42 34.97
C LYS A 478 28.84 -11.05 35.00
N GLN A 479 28.48 -10.15 34.08
CA GLN A 479 29.00 -8.78 34.06
C GLN A 479 28.64 -8.00 35.33
N ARG A 480 27.56 -8.38 36.02
CA ARG A 480 27.17 -7.83 37.32
C ARG A 480 27.88 -8.49 38.51
N GLY A 481 28.74 -9.49 38.26
CA GLY A 481 29.39 -10.27 39.31
C GLY A 481 28.47 -11.27 40.01
N GLU A 482 27.30 -11.55 39.44
CA GLU A 482 26.33 -12.49 39.97
C GLU A 482 26.48 -13.87 39.30
N GLU A 483 26.08 -14.93 40.01
CA GLU A 483 26.00 -16.27 39.44
C GLU A 483 24.62 -16.49 38.79
N PRO A 484 24.53 -16.94 37.53
CA PRO A 484 23.26 -17.15 36.86
C PRO A 484 22.44 -18.26 37.54
N ALA A 485 21.32 -17.87 38.15
CA ALA A 485 20.37 -18.78 38.77
C ALA A 485 19.56 -19.54 37.70
N ILE A 486 20.15 -20.59 37.14
CA ILE A 486 19.49 -21.43 36.13
C ILE A 486 18.75 -22.59 36.80
N SER A 487 17.47 -22.71 36.49
CA SER A 487 16.64 -23.81 36.98
C SER A 487 17.18 -25.17 36.55
N TRP A 488 17.00 -26.18 37.41
CA TRP A 488 17.40 -27.56 37.12
C TRP A 488 16.76 -28.10 35.82
N ARG A 489 15.54 -27.64 35.48
CA ARG A 489 14.82 -28.01 34.26
C ARG A 489 15.57 -27.56 33.01
N VAL A 490 16.04 -26.30 32.99
CA VAL A 490 16.85 -25.77 31.89
C VAL A 490 18.17 -26.54 31.78
N LYS A 491 18.89 -26.78 32.90
CA LYS A 491 20.13 -27.59 32.89
C LYS A 491 19.92 -28.99 32.31
N ARG A 492 18.85 -29.67 32.72
CA ARG A 492 18.48 -31.00 32.20
C ARG A 492 18.21 -30.97 30.70
N LYS A 493 17.51 -29.93 30.22
CA LYS A 493 17.21 -29.77 28.79
C LYS A 493 18.44 -29.44 27.95
N LEU A 494 19.34 -28.59 28.44
CA LEU A 494 20.61 -28.33 27.77
C LEU A 494 21.41 -29.61 27.55
N ARG A 495 21.55 -30.46 28.58
CA ARG A 495 22.23 -31.77 28.45
C ARG A 495 21.56 -32.71 27.44
N LYS A 496 20.23 -32.66 27.34
CA LYS A 496 19.51 -33.45 26.34
C LYS A 496 19.75 -32.92 24.93
N LEU A 497 19.67 -31.60 24.74
CA LEU A 497 19.89 -30.95 23.44
C LEU A 497 21.35 -31.02 22.98
N GLU A 498 22.32 -31.13 23.90
CA GLU A 498 23.73 -31.38 23.58
C GLU A 498 23.94 -32.71 22.85
N LYS A 499 23.08 -33.70 23.13
CA LYS A 499 23.06 -35.01 22.45
C LYS A 499 22.23 -35.00 21.15
N SER A 500 21.72 -33.84 20.72
CA SER A 500 20.97 -33.75 19.46
C SER A 500 21.87 -34.03 18.26
N GLU A 501 21.37 -34.80 17.31
CA GLU A 501 22.06 -35.03 16.03
C GLU A 501 22.10 -33.77 15.14
N SER A 502 21.22 -32.79 15.41
CA SER A 502 21.15 -31.54 14.65
C SER A 502 22.26 -30.57 15.08
N ALA A 503 23.20 -30.31 14.17
CA ALA A 503 24.25 -29.31 14.36
C ALA A 503 23.72 -27.90 14.62
N VAL A 504 22.52 -27.59 14.11
CA VAL A 504 21.84 -26.31 14.34
C VAL A 504 21.48 -26.14 15.82
N LEU A 505 21.26 -27.23 16.56
CA LEU A 505 20.93 -27.21 17.98
C LEU A 505 22.16 -27.38 18.88
N TRP A 506 22.98 -28.41 18.67
CA TRP A 506 24.03 -28.72 19.66
C TRP A 506 25.13 -27.66 19.73
N ILE A 507 25.42 -26.93 18.64
CA ILE A 507 26.42 -25.85 18.63
C ILE A 507 26.01 -24.72 19.59
N PRO A 508 24.84 -24.06 19.45
CA PRO A 508 24.38 -23.06 20.41
C PRO A 508 24.26 -23.58 21.85
N VAL A 509 23.90 -24.86 22.04
CA VAL A 509 23.84 -25.47 23.39
C VAL A 509 25.21 -25.50 24.04
N ARG A 510 26.25 -25.95 23.32
CA ARG A 510 27.62 -25.98 23.86
C ARG A 510 28.10 -24.59 24.23
N GLU A 511 27.82 -23.58 23.40
CA GLU A 511 28.17 -22.20 23.72
C GLU A 511 27.50 -21.73 25.04
N VAL A 512 26.23 -22.09 25.27
CA VAL A 512 25.53 -21.79 26.53
C VAL A 512 26.15 -22.57 27.70
N MET A 513 26.49 -23.84 27.51
CA MET A 513 27.08 -24.69 28.56
C MET A 513 28.49 -24.27 28.95
N GLU A 514 29.32 -23.86 27.98
CA GLU A 514 30.64 -23.26 28.22
C GLU A 514 30.52 -21.96 29.02
N GLU A 515 29.56 -21.10 28.65
CA GLU A 515 29.27 -19.91 29.43
C GLU A 515 28.81 -20.27 30.85
N LEU A 516 28.13 -21.39 31.07
CA LEU A 516 27.76 -21.82 32.41
C LEU A 516 28.87 -22.54 33.17
N LYS A 517 30.00 -22.82 32.53
CA LYS A 517 31.04 -23.72 33.06
C LYS A 517 30.45 -25.07 33.50
N MET A 518 29.45 -25.57 32.76
CA MET A 518 28.91 -26.90 33.02
C MET A 518 29.95 -27.92 32.59
N GLU A 519 30.35 -28.79 33.51
CA GLU A 519 31.23 -29.90 33.18
C GLU A 519 30.54 -30.81 32.15
N PRO A 520 31.28 -31.25 31.11
CA PRO A 520 30.76 -32.21 30.16
C PRO A 520 30.32 -33.45 30.95
N VAL A 521 29.16 -34.00 30.61
CA VAL A 521 28.75 -35.28 31.17
C VAL A 521 29.75 -36.30 30.67
N VAL A 522 30.72 -36.67 31.52
CA VAL A 522 31.49 -37.89 31.32
C VAL A 522 30.43 -38.97 31.31
N GLU A 523 30.20 -39.60 30.16
CA GLU A 523 29.43 -40.83 30.13
C GLU A 523 30.22 -41.79 30.99
N GLU A 524 29.86 -41.89 32.27
CA GLU A 524 30.18 -43.06 33.06
C GLU A 524 29.64 -44.19 32.22
N GLU A 525 30.55 -44.89 31.54
CA GLU A 525 30.27 -46.12 30.82
C GLU A 525 29.35 -46.90 31.75
N ASN A 526 28.06 -46.98 31.41
CA ASN A 526 27.11 -47.78 32.17
C ASN A 526 27.83 -49.12 32.33
N PRO A 527 28.22 -49.52 33.55
CA PRO A 527 28.97 -50.74 33.74
C PRO A 527 28.08 -51.80 33.13
N SER A 528 28.54 -52.33 32.00
CA SER A 528 27.84 -53.27 31.15
C SER A 528 26.94 -54.12 32.02
N GLU A 529 25.63 -53.98 31.84
CA GLU A 529 24.69 -55.01 32.25
C GLU A 529 25.18 -56.27 31.53
N SER A 530 26.06 -56.99 32.22
CA SER A 530 26.49 -58.32 31.86
C SER A 530 25.22 -59.13 32.00
N GLU A 531 24.58 -59.36 30.85
CA GLU A 531 23.59 -60.40 30.65
C GLU A 531 24.08 -61.65 31.37
N SER A 532 23.50 -61.85 32.56
CA SER A 532 23.53 -63.14 33.22
C SER A 532 22.50 -63.99 32.52
N ASP A 533 22.90 -64.56 31.39
CA ASP A 533 22.30 -65.77 30.84
C ASP A 533 22.55 -66.92 31.83
N ALA A 534 21.80 -66.90 32.92
CA ALA A 534 21.63 -68.05 33.79
C ALA A 534 20.45 -68.87 33.26
N ASP A 535 20.79 -69.75 32.32
CA ASP A 535 20.41 -71.17 32.30
C ASP A 535 19.29 -71.55 33.29
N ASP A 536 18.05 -71.62 32.79
CA ASP A 536 16.96 -72.30 33.50
C ASP A 536 16.42 -73.43 32.61
N SER A 537 17.08 -74.57 32.75
CA SER A 537 16.59 -75.87 32.34
C SER A 537 15.91 -76.56 33.53
N LYS A 538 14.58 -76.73 33.49
CA LYS A 538 13.80 -77.93 33.93
C LYS A 538 12.31 -77.62 34.14
N GLY A 539 11.46 -78.42 33.49
CA GLY A 539 10.01 -78.50 33.72
C GLY A 539 9.26 -79.03 32.53
#